data_AF-A0A929E717-F1
#
_entry.id   AF-A0A929E717-F1
#
_cell.length_a   1.000
_cell.length_b   1.000
_cell.length_c   1.000
_cell.angle_alpha   90.00
_cell.angle_beta   90.00
_cell.angle_gamma   90.00
#
_symmetry.space_group_name_H-M   'P 1'
#
loop_
_entity.id
_entity.type
_entity.pdbx_description
1 polymer ?
#
loop_
_entity_poly.entity_id
_entity_poly.type
_entity_poly.pdbx_seq_one_letter_code
_entity_poly.pdbx_strand_id
1 'polypeptide(L)' 'MKVIVYDNQIEKAIRDLKRKLSKEGFYSEIKERRFYDKPSVQKKKKQAKAAKRLRKKVRKF' A
#
# COMPACT_ATOMS: atom_id res chain seq x y z
N MET A 1 -1.80 -0.30 -13.62
CA MET A 1 -3.05 0.14 -12.95
C MET A 1 -3.83 1.06 -13.91
N LYS A 2 -5.10 0.76 -14.23
CA LYS A 2 -5.94 1.57 -15.15
C LYS A 2 -7.30 1.87 -14.51
N VAL A 3 -7.80 3.09 -14.70
CA VAL A 3 -9.15 3.52 -14.33
C VAL A 3 -9.80 4.12 -15.58
N ILE A 4 -10.99 3.65 -15.91
CA ILE A 4 -11.79 4.16 -17.04
C ILE A 4 -12.77 5.17 -16.44
N VAL A 5 -12.91 6.33 -17.09
CA VAL A 5 -13.88 7.35 -16.70
C VAL A 5 -15.16 7.08 -17.48
N TYR A 6 -16.28 7.00 -16.77
CA TYR A 6 -17.61 6.88 -17.37
C TYR A 6 -18.37 8.19 -17.14
N ASP A 7 -19.16 8.62 -18.12
CA ASP A 7 -20.08 9.76 -18.06
C ASP A 7 -19.45 11.05 -17.52
N ASN A 8 -18.19 11.32 -17.89
CA ASN A 8 -17.40 12.46 -17.43
C ASN A 8 -17.29 12.60 -15.89
N GLN A 9 -17.49 11.51 -15.14
CA GLN A 9 -17.38 11.50 -13.67
C GLN A 9 -15.92 11.44 -13.20
N ILE A 10 -15.20 12.54 -13.40
CA ILE A 10 -13.76 12.64 -13.15
C ILE A 10 -13.42 12.46 -11.66
N GLU A 11 -14.17 13.10 -10.76
CA GLU A 11 -13.90 13.03 -9.31
C GLU A 11 -13.99 11.60 -8.75
N LYS A 12 -14.98 10.85 -9.24
CA LYS A 12 -15.17 9.44 -8.88
C LYS A 12 -14.00 8.61 -9.37
N ALA A 13 -13.56 8.81 -10.62
CA ALA A 13 -12.41 8.12 -11.18
C ALA A 13 -11.11 8.41 -10.40
N ILE A 14 -10.89 9.67 -9.97
CA ILE A 14 -9.74 10.04 -9.13
C ILE A 14 -9.81 9.35 -7.76
N ARG A 15 -11.00 9.31 -7.15
CA ARG A 15 -11.20 8.63 -5.85
C ARG A 15 -10.93 7.13 -5.96
N ASP A 16 -11.39 6.50 -7.04
CA ASP A 16 -11.18 5.08 -7.31
C ASP A 16 -9.71 4.77 -7.60
N LEU A 17 -9.03 5.65 -8.35
CA LEU A 17 -7.59 5.57 -8.56
C LEU A 17 -6.84 5.63 -7.22
N LYS A 18 -7.14 6.63 -6.38
CA LYS A 18 -6.50 6.77 -5.06
C LYS A 18 -6.75 5.54 -4.17
N ARG A 19 -7.95 4.97 -4.21
CA ARG A 19 -8.30 3.75 -3.46
C ARG A 19 -7.52 2.53 -3.98
N LYS A 20 -7.41 2.36 -5.30
CA LYS A 20 -6.60 1.30 -5.92
C LYS A 20 -5.12 1.42 -5.55
N LEU A 21 -4.53 2.62 -5.66
CA LEU A 21 -3.12 2.89 -5.26
C LEU A 21 -2.88 2.54 -3.78
N SER A 22 -3.85 2.88 -2.92
CA SER A 22 -3.75 2.59 -1.49
C SER A 22 -3.86 1.10 -1.18
N LYS A 23 -4.71 0.38 -1.92
CA LYS A 23 -4.89 -1.08 -1.78
C LYS A 23 -3.65 -1.86 -2.24
N GLU A 24 -3.02 -1.40 -3.32
CA GLU A 24 -1.77 -1.97 -3.83
C GLU A 24 -0.57 -1.63 -2.94
N GLY A 25 -0.69 -0.63 -2.05
CA GLY A 25 0.37 -0.25 -1.12
C GLY A 25 1.44 0.64 -1.74
N PHE A 26 1.18 1.20 -2.92
CA PHE A 26 2.10 2.00 -3.74
C PHE A 26 2.81 3.10 -2.94
N TYR A 27 2.08 3.86 -2.12
CA TYR A 27 2.65 4.93 -1.30
C TYR A 27 3.63 4.41 -0.23
N SER A 28 3.38 3.22 0.33
CA SER A 28 4.30 2.61 1.30
C SER A 28 5.58 2.15 0.61
N GLU A 29 5.46 1.65 -0.61
CA GLU A 29 6.59 1.18 -1.41
C GLU A 29 7.50 2.33 -1.86
N ILE A 30 6.94 3.45 -2.30
CA ILE A 30 7.73 4.67 -2.59
C ILE A 30 8.53 5.09 -1.36
N LYS A 31 7.89 5.09 -0.17
CA LYS A 31 8.55 5.48 1.07
C LYS A 31 9.68 4.52 1.45
N GLU A 32 9.46 3.21 1.29
CA GLU A 32 10.47 2.18 1.55
C GLU A 32 11.64 2.22 0.55
N ARG A 33 11.39 2.61 -0.71
CA ARG A 33 12.40 2.66 -1.78
C ARG A 33 13.13 4.01 -1.91
N ARG A 34 12.73 5.05 -1.16
CA ARG A 34 13.31 6.40 -1.29
C ARG A 34 14.80 6.45 -0.96
N PHE A 35 15.27 5.56 -0.08
CA PHE A 35 16.65 5.49 0.37
C PHE A 35 17.11 4.04 0.43
N TYR A 36 18.43 3.82 0.34
CA TYR A 36 19.00 2.50 0.54
C TYR A 36 18.91 2.09 2.01
N ASP A 37 18.31 0.93 2.27
CA ASP A 37 18.38 0.24 3.55
C ASP A 37 19.32 -0.97 3.44
N LYS A 38 20.20 -1.15 4.43
CA LYS A 38 21.03 -2.36 4.54
C LYS A 38 20.15 -3.61 4.57
N PRO A 39 20.57 -4.76 3.99
CA PRO A 39 19.74 -5.97 3.92
C PRO A 39 19.24 -6.48 5.29
N SER A 40 20.01 -6.28 6.36
CA SER A 40 19.57 -6.61 7.73
C SER A 40 18.36 -5.78 8.18
N VAL A 41 18.37 -4.49 7.88
CA VAL A 41 17.28 -3.55 8.19
C VAL A 41 16.03 -3.92 7.38
N GLN A 42 16.18 -4.27 6.10
CA GLN A 42 15.08 -4.74 5.26
C GLN A 42 14.44 -6.02 5.83
N LYS A 43 15.26 -7.00 6.23
CA LYS A 43 14.78 -8.25 6.88
C LYS A 43 13.99 -7.95 8.16
N LYS A 44 14.51 -7.07 9.03
CA LYS A 44 13.83 -6.68 10.28
C LYS A 44 12.49 -5.98 10.02
N LYS A 45 12.45 -5.04 9.06
CA LYS A 45 11.21 -4.35 8.65
C LYS A 45 10.17 -5.34 8.10
N LYS A 46 10.58 -6.30 7.27
CA LYS A 46 9.70 -7.34 6.71
C LYS A 46 9.05 -8.19 7.80
N GLN A 47 9.82 -8.67 8.77
CA GLN A 47 9.32 -9.45 9.90
C GLN A 47 8.34 -8.64 10.77
N ALA A 48 8.68 -7.39 11.10
CA ALA A 48 7.79 -6.50 11.86
C ALA A 48 6.46 -6.23 11.13
N LYS A 49 6.48 -6.02 9.82
CA LYS A 49 5.28 -5.81 8.98
C LYS A 49 4.39 -7.06 8.96
N ALA A 50 4.99 -8.25 8.86
CA ALA A 50 4.27 -9.53 8.92
C ALA A 50 3.61 -9.75 10.29
N ALA A 51 4.35 -9.54 11.39
CA ALA A 51 3.82 -9.65 12.75
C ALA A 51 2.66 -8.67 12.99
N LYS A 52 2.80 -7.41 12.55
CA LYS A 52 1.72 -6.41 12.62
C LYS A 52 0.49 -6.82 11.82
N ARG A 53 0.66 -7.43 10.63
CA ARG A 53 -0.44 -7.96 9.81
C ARG A 53 -1.17 -9.11 10.51
N LEU A 54 -0.42 -10.02 11.13
CA LEU A 54 -0.99 -11.14 11.88
C LEU A 54 -1.81 -10.63 13.08
N ARG A 55 -1.24 -9.75 13.90
CA ARG A 55 -1.96 -9.14 15.05
C ARG A 55 -3.26 -8.45 14.62
N LYS A 56 -3.24 -7.73 13.49
CA LYS A 56 -4.44 -7.09 12.94
C LYS A 56 -5.49 -8.10 12.46
N LYS A 57 -5.09 -9.25 11.91
CA LYS A 57 -6.01 -10.31 11.51
C LYS A 57 -6.68 -10.92 12.74
N VAL A 58 -5.89 -11.28 13.75
CA VAL A 58 -6.39 -11.88 15.00
C VAL A 58 -7.39 -10.95 15.70
N ARG A 59 -7.13 -9.64 15.78
CA ARG A 59 -8.06 -8.66 16.38
C ARG A 59 -9.36 -8.43 15.59
N LYS A 60 -9.43 -8.90 14.34
CA LYS A 60 -10.59 -8.70 13.47
C LYS A 60 -11.53 -9.91 13.47
N PHE A 61 -11.04 -11.04 13.98
CA PHE A 61 -11.86 -12.14 14.47
C PHE A 61 -12.23 -11.86 15.92
#